data_AF-A0A3N4JKA6-F1
#
_entry.id   AF-A0A3N4JKA6-F1
#
_cell.length_a   1.000
_cell.length_b   1.000
_cell.length_c   1.000
_cell.angle_alpha   90.00
_cell.angle_beta   90.00
_cell.angle_gamma   90.00
#
_symmetry.space_group_name_H-M   'P 1'
#
loop_
_entity.id
_entity.type
_entity.pdbx_description
1 polymer ?
#
loop_
_entity_poly.entity_id
_entity_poly.type
_entity_poly.pdbx_seq_one_letter_code
_entity_poly.pdbx_strand_id
1 'polypeptide(L)' 'ILEWLSPLAPRERHQTVSEGRVEGVGDWLLHAKFEKWHTSEGGAVNPVLFCYGDPGAG' A
#
# COMPACT_ATOMS: atom_id res chain seq x y z
N ILE A 1 -21.46 4.36 4.11
CA ILE A 1 -20.33 4.40 5.07
C ILE A 1 -19.03 4.83 4.39
N LEU A 2 -18.54 4.16 3.33
CA LEU A 2 -17.31 4.59 2.62
C LEU A 2 -17.42 5.99 1.99
N GLU A 3 -18.57 6.35 1.38
CA GLU A 3 -18.83 7.71 0.87
C GLU A 3 -18.82 8.78 1.98
N TRP A 4 -19.15 8.40 3.23
CA TRP A 4 -19.10 9.32 4.37
C TRP A 4 -17.69 9.51 4.90
N LEU A 5 -16.79 8.55 4.66
CA LEU A 5 -15.39 8.59 5.09
C LEU A 5 -14.50 9.34 4.08
N SER A 6 -14.90 9.42 2.81
CA SER A 6 -14.18 10.22 1.82
C SER A 6 -15.07 10.58 0.62
N PRO A 7 -15.22 11.88 0.30
CA PRO A 7 -15.93 12.31 -0.92
C PRO A 7 -15.12 12.06 -2.20
N LEU A 8 -13.88 11.59 -2.11
CA LEU A 8 -12.91 11.54 -3.21
C LEU A 8 -12.96 10.26 -4.04
N ALA A 9 -14.01 9.46 -3.93
CA ALA A 9 -14.13 8.13 -4.57
C ALA A 9 -12.79 7.37 -4.56
N PRO A 10 -12.27 6.98 -3.37
CA PRO A 10 -10.87 6.57 -3.19
C PRO A 10 -10.39 5.50 -4.16
N ARG A 11 -11.31 4.60 -4.57
CA ARG A 11 -11.05 3.54 -5.53
C ARG A 11 -10.73 4.07 -6.93
N GLU A 12 -11.50 5.03 -7.45
CA GLU A 12 -11.32 5.62 -8.77
C GLU A 12 -10.01 6.42 -8.83
N ARG A 13 -9.73 7.17 -7.75
CA ARG A 13 -8.47 7.92 -7.62
C ARG A 13 -7.27 7.00 -7.52
N HIS A 14 -7.34 5.93 -6.71
CA HIS A 14 -6.29 4.93 -6.63
C HIS A 14 -6.06 4.25 -7.98
N GLN A 15 -7.14 3.89 -8.68
CA GLN A 15 -7.04 3.26 -9.99
C GLN A 15 -6.37 4.18 -11.03
N THR A 16 -6.75 5.45 -11.09
CA THR A 16 -6.12 6.45 -11.98
C THR A 16 -4.63 6.61 -11.67
N VAL A 17 -4.26 6.69 -10.39
CA VAL A 17 -2.85 6.80 -9.97
C VAL A 17 -2.08 5.53 -10.33
N SER A 18 -2.66 4.35 -10.09
CA SER A 18 -2.04 3.06 -10.40
C SER A 18 -1.85 2.86 -11.89
N GLU A 19 -2.82 3.25 -12.72
CA GLU A 19 -2.73 3.20 -14.19
C GLU A 19 -1.67 4.17 -14.75
N GLY A 20 -1.40 5.27 -14.06
CA GLY A 20 -0.34 6.23 -14.42
C GLY A 20 1.07 5.85 -13.93
N ARG A 21 1.23 4.81 -13.11
CA ARG A 21 2.55 4.37 -12.63
C ARG A 21 3.31 3.70 -13.77
N VAL A 22 4.61 3.99 -13.84
CA VAL A 22 5.53 3.22 -14.68
C VAL A 22 5.53 1.77 -14.20
N GLU A 23 5.46 0.83 -15.14
CA GLU A 23 5.49 -0.60 -14.84
C GLU A 23 6.71 -0.96 -13.98
N GLY A 24 6.49 -1.82 -12.97
CA GLY A 24 7.53 -2.27 -12.05
C GLY A 24 7.84 -1.31 -10.88
N VAL A 25 7.23 -0.12 -10.84
CA VAL A 25 7.38 0.79 -9.70
C VAL A 25 6.77 0.18 -8.44
N GLY A 26 7.62 -0.11 -7.47
CA GLY A 26 7.22 -0.68 -6.16
C GLY A 26 7.43 -2.18 -6.05
N ASP A 27 7.73 -2.90 -7.13
CA ASP A 27 7.94 -4.35 -7.11
C ASP A 27 9.08 -4.75 -6.17
N TRP A 28 10.15 -3.96 -6.15
CA TRP A 28 11.29 -4.17 -5.25
C TRP A 28 10.90 -4.07 -3.76
N LEU A 29 9.85 -3.30 -3.43
CA LEU A 29 9.36 -3.14 -2.08
C LEU A 29 8.36 -4.25 -1.75
N LEU A 30 7.37 -4.46 -2.62
CA LEU A 30 6.26 -5.40 -2.42
C LEU A 30 6.75 -6.86 -2.43
N HIS A 31 7.51 -7.26 -3.44
CA HIS A 31 7.92 -8.67 -3.59
C HIS A 31 9.17 -9.02 -2.77
N ALA A 32 10.19 -8.14 -2.74
CA ALA A 32 11.46 -8.53 -2.10
C ALA A 32 11.49 -8.28 -0.59
N LYS A 33 10.85 -7.21 -0.11
CA LYS A 33 10.95 -6.77 1.30
C LYS A 33 9.68 -7.06 2.08
N PHE A 34 8.52 -6.72 1.53
CA PHE A 34 7.26 -6.89 2.23
C PHE A 34 6.87 -8.37 2.36
N GLU A 35 6.90 -9.16 1.30
CA GLU A 35 6.59 -10.60 1.39
C GLU A 35 7.48 -11.32 2.38
N LYS A 36 8.81 -11.12 2.30
CA LYS A 36 9.78 -11.70 3.24
C LYS A 36 9.51 -11.30 4.69
N TRP A 37 9.09 -10.06 4.93
CA TRP A 37 8.76 -9.55 6.26
C TRP A 37 7.43 -10.12 6.78
N HIS A 38 6.38 -10.15 5.96
CA HIS A 38 5.04 -10.63 6.34
C HIS A 38 4.99 -12.14 6.55
N THR A 39 5.81 -12.90 5.81
CA THR A 39 5.85 -14.37 5.88
C THR A 39 6.91 -14.92 6.82
N SER A 40 7.67 -14.07 7.52
CA SER A 40 8.74 -14.51 8.41
C SER A 40 8.16 -15.20 9.67
N GLU A 41 8.29 -16.53 9.77
CA GLU A 41 7.73 -17.34 10.86
C GLU A 41 8.53 -17.32 12.19
N GLY A 42 9.55 -16.45 12.36
CA GLY A 42 10.50 -16.60 13.48
C GLY A 42 10.90 -15.36 14.28
N GLY A 43 10.46 -14.14 13.93
CA GLY A 43 11.09 -12.91 14.47
C GLY A 43 10.18 -11.96 15.24
N ALA A 44 8.89 -11.89 14.91
CA ALA A 44 7.95 -10.99 15.56
C ALA A 44 6.60 -11.67 15.63
N VAL A 45 6.07 -11.85 16.85
CA VAL A 45 4.75 -12.45 17.09
C VAL A 45 3.63 -11.65 16.41
N ASN A 46 3.89 -10.39 15.99
CA ASN A 46 2.97 -9.54 15.23
C ASN A 46 3.75 -8.52 14.37
N PRO A 47 3.95 -8.76 13.06
CA PRO A 47 4.59 -7.78 12.18
C PRO A 47 3.68 -6.55 11.97
N VAL A 48 4.12 -5.36 12.40
CA VAL A 48 3.40 -4.08 12.22
C VAL A 48 4.08 -3.23 11.15
N LEU A 49 3.34 -2.85 10.10
CA LEU A 49 3.77 -1.87 9.11
C LEU A 49 3.16 -0.51 9.45
N PHE A 50 4.01 0.45 9.78
CA PHE A 50 3.60 1.84 9.99
C PHE A 50 3.95 2.68 8.77
N CYS A 51 2.93 3.15 8.06
CA CYS A 51 3.07 4.06 6.91
C CYS A 51 2.72 5.48 7.33
N TYR A 52 3.54 6.45 6.93
CA TYR A 52 3.28 7.88 7.11
C TYR A 52 3.58 8.63 5.81
N GLY A 53 2.86 9.71 5.56
CA GLY A 53 3.00 10.52 4.36
C GLY A 53 1.77 11.36 4.11
N ASP A 54 1.81 12.14 3.03
CA ASP A 54 0.68 12.97 2.63
C ASP A 54 -0.54 12.09 2.24
N PRO A 55 -1.77 12.54 2.54
CA PRO A 55 -2.97 11.83 2.11
C PRO A 55 -2.97 11.60 0.59
N GLY A 56 -3.14 10.35 0.18
CA GLY A 56 -3.17 9.97 -1.24
C GLY A 56 -1.80 9.67 -1.87
N ALA A 57 -0.72 9.61 -1.09
CA ALA A 57 0.59 9.14 -1.55
C ALA A 57 0.68 7.61 -1.74
N GLY A 58 -0.33 6.87 -1.28
CA GLY A 58 -0.45 5.40 -1.40
C GLY A 58 -0.99 4.92 -2.74
#